data_AF-A0A0F8ZNV4-F1
#
_entry.id   AF-A0A0F8ZNV4-F1
#
_cell.length_a   1.000
_cell.length_b   1.000
_cell.length_c   1.000
_cell.angle_alpha   90.00
_cell.angle_beta   90.00
_cell.angle_gamma   90.00
#
_symmetry.space_group_name_H-M   'P 1'
#
loop_
_entity.id
_entity.type
_entity.pdbx_description
1 polymer ?
#
loop_
_entity_poly.entity_id
_entity_poly.type
_entity_poly.pdbx_seq_one_letter_code
_entity_poly.pdbx_strand_id
1 'polypeptide(L)'
;EQRQEDRNQVQAILRKAYDGAVSKTFGNIRDKVEHKAYFNIIAASTPQIDRYFLYNQALGERYINFRLQIPNRLLLTKRAYNNQLHNYKKRHNNLKSKVFRFLRKLPTRNISDIQISHQNKNVFITCADFIAQVRTHVPRDSSGRHITILPQPEAAGRLVQQMVQVAVSGAIIHGQNHVKQEQLSKAVYIALCSMPAVLTFMLYSIWKYTEEYKTKWFSVQSMVLYTSLGRSSVIRILEDLAIHRVLNIKKQDNLRGYEYSLSEHAINVIKTSDLFEYYVPPLAKAVSARRLDRDRLNTPKVKRKTKKKGTKHYVGSITTKR
;
A
#
# COMPACT_ATOMS: atom_id res chain seq x y z
N GLU A 1 6.37 -25.01 2.99
CA GLU A 1 5.96 -23.88 2.14
C GLU A 1 5.03 -24.41 1.05
N GLN A 2 3.89 -23.76 0.80
CA GLN A 2 3.03 -24.11 -0.35
C GLN A 2 3.74 -23.78 -1.66
N ARG A 3 3.62 -24.66 -2.66
CA ARG A 3 4.21 -24.44 -3.99
C ARG A 3 3.54 -23.25 -4.68
N GLN A 4 4.31 -22.50 -5.46
CA GLN A 4 3.82 -21.31 -6.17
C GLN A 4 2.67 -21.66 -7.15
N GLU A 5 2.72 -22.86 -7.72
CA GLU A 5 1.70 -23.39 -8.65
C GLU A 5 0.33 -23.52 -7.97
N ASP A 6 0.28 -24.09 -6.76
CA ASP A 6 -0.97 -24.26 -6.01
C ASP A 6 -1.64 -22.91 -5.72
N ARG A 7 -0.82 -21.90 -5.38
CA ARG A 7 -1.30 -20.53 -5.13
C ARG A 7 -1.91 -19.92 -6.39
N ASN A 8 -1.24 -20.08 -7.53
CA ASN A 8 -1.72 -19.58 -8.81
C ASN A 8 -3.04 -20.27 -9.21
N GLN A 9 -3.18 -21.58 -8.97
CA GLN A 9 -4.43 -22.31 -9.22
C GLN A 9 -5.58 -21.80 -8.37
N VAL A 10 -5.37 -21.62 -7.06
CA VAL A 10 -6.39 -21.08 -6.15
C VAL A 10 -6.82 -19.68 -6.59
N GLN A 11 -5.86 -18.81 -6.91
CA GLN A 11 -6.17 -17.46 -7.40
C GLN A 11 -6.95 -17.48 -8.73
N ALA A 12 -6.60 -18.38 -9.65
CA ALA A 12 -7.32 -18.53 -10.92
C ALA A 12 -8.79 -18.93 -10.69
N ILE A 13 -9.05 -19.85 -9.75
CA ILE A 13 -10.42 -20.24 -9.37
C ILE A 13 -11.17 -19.06 -8.76
N LEU A 14 -10.55 -18.33 -7.83
CA LEU A 14 -11.17 -17.16 -7.20
C LEU A 14 -11.51 -16.05 -8.21
N ARG A 15 -10.68 -15.88 -9.25
CA ARG A 15 -10.99 -14.93 -10.35
C ARG A 15 -12.21 -15.37 -11.15
N LYS A 16 -12.28 -16.64 -11.54
CA LYS A 16 -13.43 -17.20 -12.26
C LYS A 16 -14.72 -17.10 -11.44
N ALA A 17 -14.61 -17.37 -10.13
CA ALA A 17 -15.71 -17.21 -9.19
C ALA A 17 -16.17 -15.75 -9.08
N TYR A 18 -15.24 -14.78 -9.05
CA TYR A 18 -15.59 -13.36 -9.09
C TYR A 18 -16.32 -12.99 -10.39
N ASP A 19 -15.86 -13.50 -11.52
CA ASP A 19 -16.44 -13.23 -12.84
C ASP A 19 -17.79 -13.98 -13.04
N GLY A 20 -18.23 -14.77 -12.04
CA GLY A 20 -19.61 -15.30 -11.91
C GLY A 20 -19.81 -16.74 -12.40
N ALA A 21 -18.78 -17.38 -12.96
CA ALA A 21 -18.86 -18.76 -13.42
C ALA A 21 -17.52 -19.48 -13.25
N VAL A 22 -17.54 -20.61 -12.54
CA VAL A 22 -16.38 -21.49 -12.43
C VAL A 22 -16.62 -22.71 -13.30
N SER A 23 -15.76 -22.88 -14.30
CA SER A 23 -15.72 -24.09 -15.10
C SER A 23 -14.42 -24.86 -14.88
N LYS A 24 -14.53 -26.17 -14.65
CA LYS A 24 -13.39 -27.07 -14.51
C LYS A 24 -13.58 -28.31 -15.36
N THR A 25 -12.55 -28.67 -16.11
CA THR A 25 -12.47 -29.92 -16.86
C THR A 25 -11.79 -30.96 -15.98
N PHE A 26 -12.36 -32.16 -15.90
CA PHE A 26 -11.78 -33.29 -15.19
C PHE A 26 -11.32 -34.30 -16.22
N GLY A 27 -10.13 -34.89 -16.05
CA GLY A 27 -9.58 -35.85 -17.03
C GLY A 27 -10.46 -37.07 -17.28
N ASN A 28 -11.35 -37.40 -16.34
CA ASN A 28 -12.26 -38.55 -16.41
C ASN A 28 -13.66 -38.20 -16.97
N ILE A 29 -13.97 -36.92 -17.18
CA ILE A 29 -15.29 -36.46 -17.64
C ILE A 29 -15.06 -35.67 -18.94
N ARG A 30 -15.61 -36.15 -20.06
CA ARG A 30 -15.52 -35.46 -21.36
C ARG A 30 -16.21 -34.10 -21.33
N ASP A 31 -17.24 -33.96 -20.50
CA ASP A 31 -18.03 -32.73 -20.38
C ASP A 31 -17.43 -31.72 -19.40
N LYS A 32 -17.51 -30.45 -19.78
CA LYS A 32 -17.10 -29.32 -18.95
C LYS A 32 -18.15 -29.11 -17.85
N VAL A 33 -17.76 -29.30 -16.59
CA VAL A 33 -18.64 -29.01 -15.46
C VAL A 33 -18.57 -27.51 -15.18
N GLU A 34 -19.69 -26.81 -15.40
CA GLU A 34 -19.85 -25.38 -15.13
C GLU A 34 -20.77 -25.15 -13.95
N HIS A 35 -20.30 -24.35 -12.97
CA HIS A 35 -21.12 -23.89 -11.86
C HIS A 35 -21.18 -22.36 -11.86
N LYS A 36 -22.39 -21.82 -11.96
CA LYS A 36 -22.67 -20.40 -11.73
C LYS A 36 -22.82 -20.17 -10.23
N ALA A 37 -21.91 -19.39 -9.65
CA ALA A 37 -21.93 -19.05 -8.23
C ALA A 37 -21.57 -17.58 -8.07
N TYR A 38 -22.37 -16.87 -7.28
CA TYR A 38 -22.13 -15.47 -6.93
C TYR A 38 -21.85 -15.39 -5.43
N PHE A 39 -20.63 -15.01 -5.07
CA PHE A 39 -20.28 -14.79 -3.67
C PHE A 39 -19.27 -13.65 -3.55
N ASN A 40 -19.41 -12.90 -2.46
CA ASN A 40 -18.46 -11.87 -2.06
C ASN A 40 -17.52 -12.44 -1.00
N ILE A 41 -16.24 -12.09 -1.08
CA ILE A 41 -15.23 -12.54 -0.13
C ILE A 41 -14.70 -11.32 0.62
N ILE A 42 -14.70 -11.41 1.95
CA ILE A 42 -13.95 -10.51 2.81
C ILE A 42 -12.82 -11.35 3.42
N ALA A 43 -11.58 -11.01 3.09
CA ALA A 43 -10.40 -11.66 3.62
C ALA A 43 -9.61 -10.68 4.48
N ALA A 44 -9.12 -11.15 5.62
CA ALA A 44 -8.20 -10.39 6.48
C ALA A 44 -6.82 -11.05 6.42
N SER A 45 -5.80 -10.24 6.15
CA SER A 45 -4.41 -10.68 6.09
C SER A 45 -3.49 -9.73 6.84
N THR A 46 -2.32 -10.23 7.23
CA THR A 46 -1.26 -9.38 7.77
C THR A 46 -0.62 -8.53 6.66
N PRO A 47 0.13 -7.47 7.01
CA PRO A 47 0.85 -6.66 6.02
C PRO A 47 1.84 -7.44 5.12
N GLN A 48 2.14 -8.70 5.44
CA GLN A 48 2.96 -9.57 4.58
C GLN A 48 2.34 -9.80 3.20
N ILE A 49 1.02 -9.61 3.06
CA ILE A 49 0.33 -9.74 1.77
C ILE A 49 0.88 -8.77 0.72
N ASP A 50 1.40 -7.61 1.13
CA ASP A 50 1.98 -6.59 0.22
C ASP A 50 3.12 -7.15 -0.64
N ARG A 51 3.86 -8.14 -0.12
CA ARG A 51 4.94 -8.80 -0.87
C ARG A 51 4.41 -9.61 -2.06
N TYR A 52 3.23 -10.20 -1.90
CA TYR A 52 2.59 -11.03 -2.93
C TYR A 52 1.74 -10.20 -3.89
N PHE A 53 1.27 -9.02 -3.46
CA PHE A 53 0.49 -8.12 -4.31
C PHE A 53 1.27 -7.62 -5.52
N LEU A 54 2.57 -7.33 -5.38
CA LEU A 54 3.42 -6.91 -6.50
C LEU A 54 3.38 -7.90 -7.69
N TYR A 55 3.23 -9.20 -7.41
CA TYR A 55 3.14 -10.24 -8.43
C TYR A 55 1.71 -10.37 -9.02
N ASN A 56 0.70 -10.19 -8.18
CA ASN A 56 -0.71 -10.32 -8.59
C ASN A 56 -1.23 -9.11 -9.37
N GLN A 57 -0.61 -7.95 -9.20
CA GLN A 57 -1.01 -6.69 -9.82
C GLN A 57 -0.90 -6.71 -11.34
N ALA A 58 0.05 -7.48 -11.89
CA ALA A 58 0.19 -7.68 -13.33
C ALA A 58 -0.99 -8.43 -13.97
N LEU A 59 -1.83 -9.10 -13.18
CA LEU A 59 -2.90 -9.97 -13.65
C LEU A 59 -4.31 -9.35 -13.45
N GLY A 60 -4.35 -8.04 -13.15
CA GLY A 60 -5.57 -7.26 -12.91
C GLY A 60 -6.12 -7.48 -11.51
N GLU A 61 -6.00 -6.46 -10.65
CA GLU A 61 -6.40 -6.54 -9.25
C GLU A 61 -7.92 -6.59 -9.12
N ARG A 62 -8.44 -7.73 -8.66
CA ARG A 62 -9.88 -7.95 -8.46
C ARG A 62 -10.37 -7.56 -7.06
N TYR A 63 -9.44 -7.33 -6.14
CA TYR A 63 -9.71 -7.06 -4.73
C TYR A 63 -9.50 -5.59 -4.42
N ILE A 64 -10.33 -5.06 -3.54
CA ILE A 64 -10.12 -3.78 -2.89
C ILE A 64 -9.44 -4.05 -1.55
N ASN A 65 -8.33 -3.38 -1.29
CA ASN A 65 -7.67 -3.45 0.00
C ASN A 65 -8.21 -2.38 0.92
N PHE A 66 -8.47 -2.73 2.18
CA PHE A 66 -8.76 -1.77 3.24
C PHE A 66 -7.72 -1.91 4.34
N ARG A 67 -6.95 -0.85 4.57
CA ARG A 67 -5.93 -0.84 5.62
C ARG A 67 -6.53 -0.25 6.88
N LEU A 68 -6.74 -1.12 7.88
CA LEU A 68 -7.26 -0.70 9.18
C LEU A 68 -6.21 0.14 9.92
N GLN A 69 -6.54 1.40 10.16
CA GLN A 69 -5.73 2.27 10.99
C GLN A 69 -6.10 2.10 12.46
N ILE A 70 -5.09 1.94 13.32
CA ILE A 70 -5.28 1.83 14.77
C ILE A 70 -4.70 3.10 15.40
N PRO A 71 -5.52 4.15 15.59
CA PRO A 71 -5.03 5.47 16.01
C PRO A 71 -4.44 5.48 17.42
N ASN A 72 -4.97 4.66 18.34
CA ASN A 72 -4.45 4.55 19.70
C ASN A 72 -4.38 3.09 20.17
N ARG A 73 -3.19 2.50 20.00
CA ARG A 73 -2.92 1.11 20.40
C ARG A 73 -3.16 0.88 21.89
N LEU A 74 -2.82 1.85 22.74
CA LEU A 74 -2.98 1.73 24.20
C LEU A 74 -4.46 1.72 24.62
N LEU A 75 -5.30 2.58 24.02
CA LEU A 75 -6.75 2.55 24.26
C LEU A 75 -7.37 1.25 23.76
N LEU A 76 -6.92 0.73 22.60
CA LEU A 76 -7.36 -0.56 22.09
C LEU A 76 -7.02 -1.69 23.07
N THR A 77 -5.79 -1.73 23.59
CA THR A 77 -5.36 -2.72 24.60
C THR A 77 -6.17 -2.59 25.89
N LYS A 78 -6.36 -1.37 26.41
CA LYS A 78 -7.20 -1.13 27.61
C LYS A 78 -8.64 -1.62 27.38
N ARG A 79 -9.21 -1.33 26.21
CA ARG A 79 -10.56 -1.78 25.85
C ARG A 79 -10.64 -3.30 25.74
N ALA A 80 -9.64 -3.95 25.15
CA ALA A 80 -9.57 -5.40 25.05
C ALA A 80 -9.51 -6.06 26.44
N TYR A 81 -8.69 -5.51 27.35
CA TYR A 81 -8.59 -5.96 28.73
C TYR A 81 -9.94 -5.81 29.47
N ASN A 82 -10.56 -4.63 29.42
CA ASN A 82 -11.85 -4.37 30.08
C ASN A 82 -12.98 -5.23 29.49
N ASN A 83 -12.91 -5.59 28.20
CA ASN A 83 -13.91 -6.45 27.58
C ASN A 83 -13.86 -7.90 28.11
N GLN A 84 -12.74 -8.36 28.66
CA GLN A 84 -12.65 -9.69 29.29
C GLN A 84 -13.35 -9.74 30.66
N LEU A 85 -13.38 -8.62 31.38
CA LEU A 85 -13.90 -8.54 32.75
C LEU A 85 -15.43 -8.31 32.83
N HIS A 86 -16.07 -7.93 31.74
CA HIS A 86 -17.49 -7.58 31.71
C HIS A 86 -18.32 -8.54 30.85
N ASN A 87 -19.66 -8.44 30.96
CA ASN A 87 -20.69 -9.19 30.21
C ASN A 87 -20.60 -9.04 28.67
N TYR A 88 -19.49 -9.46 28.08
CA TYR A 88 -19.17 -9.35 26.65
C TYR A 88 -20.23 -10.04 25.80
N LYS A 89 -20.65 -11.24 26.20
CA LYS A 89 -21.67 -12.02 25.50
C LYS A 89 -23.00 -11.26 25.37
N LYS A 90 -23.44 -10.59 26.45
CA LYS A 90 -24.68 -9.78 26.44
C LYS A 90 -24.55 -8.56 25.52
N ARG A 91 -23.43 -7.84 25.59
CA ARG A 91 -23.15 -6.70 24.69
C ARG A 91 -23.05 -7.12 23.23
N HIS A 92 -22.38 -8.24 22.95
CA HIS A 92 -22.22 -8.79 21.61
C HIS A 92 -23.57 -9.22 21.01
N ASN A 93 -24.40 -9.92 21.78
CA ASN A 93 -25.74 -10.32 21.34
C ASN A 93 -26.65 -9.11 21.06
N ASN A 94 -26.57 -8.06 21.90
CA ASN A 94 -27.30 -6.82 21.68
C ASN A 94 -26.83 -6.08 20.41
N LEU A 95 -25.51 -6.03 20.17
CA LEU A 95 -24.99 -5.45 18.92
C LEU A 95 -25.45 -6.26 17.70
N LYS A 96 -25.37 -7.60 17.77
CA LYS A 96 -25.82 -8.49 16.71
C LYS A 96 -27.29 -8.26 16.36
N SER A 97 -28.17 -8.18 17.36
CA SER A 97 -29.60 -7.95 17.12
C SER A 97 -29.88 -6.56 16.53
N LYS A 98 -29.17 -5.52 17.01
CA LYS A 98 -29.27 -4.17 16.45
C LYS A 98 -28.80 -4.09 15.00
N VAL A 99 -27.65 -4.68 14.67
CA VAL A 99 -27.11 -4.73 13.30
C VAL A 99 -28.06 -5.52 12.41
N PHE A 100 -28.55 -6.68 12.85
CA PHE A 100 -29.51 -7.46 12.09
C PHE A 100 -30.79 -6.67 11.78
N ARG A 101 -31.36 -5.99 12.78
CA ARG A 101 -32.55 -5.15 12.59
C ARG A 101 -32.27 -3.96 11.66
N PHE A 102 -31.09 -3.37 11.75
CA PHE A 102 -30.66 -2.31 10.84
C PHE A 102 -30.58 -2.81 9.40
N LEU A 103 -29.90 -3.93 9.16
CA LEU A 103 -29.75 -4.52 7.82
C LEU A 103 -31.09 -4.90 7.20
N ARG A 104 -32.04 -5.45 7.98
CA ARG A 104 -33.40 -5.75 7.48
C ARG A 104 -34.21 -4.52 7.12
N LYS A 105 -33.88 -3.36 7.68
CA LYS A 105 -34.54 -2.09 7.42
C LYS A 105 -33.90 -1.28 6.30
N LEU A 106 -32.75 -1.73 5.78
CA LEU A 106 -32.10 -1.03 4.67
C LEU A 106 -33.02 -1.06 3.44
N PRO A 107 -33.15 0.05 2.72
CA PRO A 107 -34.00 0.10 1.55
C PRO A 107 -33.39 -0.78 0.45
N THR A 108 -34.25 -1.58 -0.21
CA THR A 108 -33.89 -2.29 -1.43
C THR A 108 -33.82 -1.28 -2.58
N ARG A 109 -32.68 -0.60 -2.69
CA ARG A 109 -32.38 0.34 -3.78
C ARG A 109 -31.31 -0.22 -4.67
N ASN A 110 -31.43 0.06 -5.97
CA ASN A 110 -30.38 -0.26 -6.92
C ASN A 110 -29.32 0.84 -6.91
N ILE A 111 -28.10 0.46 -7.28
CA ILE A 111 -26.97 1.40 -7.39
C ILE A 111 -27.29 2.53 -8.39
N SER A 112 -28.07 2.22 -9.43
CA SER A 112 -28.54 3.16 -10.46
C SER A 112 -29.39 4.30 -9.92
N ASP A 113 -30.02 4.13 -8.75
CA ASP A 113 -30.99 5.07 -8.22
C ASP A 113 -30.29 6.24 -7.47
N ILE A 114 -29.00 6.10 -7.18
CA ILE A 114 -28.21 7.11 -6.48
C ILE A 114 -27.52 8.01 -7.48
N GLN A 115 -27.76 9.31 -7.37
CA GLN A 115 -27.17 10.29 -8.25
C GLN A 115 -25.75 10.66 -7.83
N ILE A 116 -24.86 10.75 -8.82
CA ILE A 116 -23.47 11.19 -8.65
C ILE A 116 -23.29 12.46 -9.46
N SER A 117 -22.85 13.54 -8.81
CA SER A 117 -22.60 14.80 -9.49
C SER A 117 -21.48 14.66 -10.52
N HIS A 118 -21.49 15.50 -11.56
CA HIS A 118 -20.46 15.46 -12.60
C HIS A 118 -19.06 15.76 -12.03
N GLN A 119 -18.98 16.65 -11.04
CA GLN A 119 -17.74 16.94 -10.31
C GLN A 119 -17.20 15.69 -9.60
N ASN A 120 -18.04 14.98 -8.83
CA ASN A 120 -17.64 13.76 -8.12
C ASN A 120 -17.22 12.65 -9.10
N LYS A 121 -17.91 12.54 -10.24
CA LYS A 121 -17.53 11.60 -11.31
C LYS A 121 -16.12 11.87 -11.82
N ASN A 122 -15.79 13.14 -12.06
CA ASN A 122 -14.45 13.53 -12.52
C ASN A 122 -13.39 13.21 -11.46
N VAL A 123 -13.68 13.47 -10.17
CA VAL A 123 -12.79 13.11 -9.07
C VAL A 123 -12.53 11.59 -9.00
N PHE A 124 -13.55 10.76 -9.18
CA PHE A 124 -13.34 9.31 -9.23
C PHE A 124 -12.45 8.88 -10.39
N ILE A 125 -12.65 9.45 -11.58
CA ILE A 125 -11.87 9.11 -12.77
C ILE A 125 -10.41 9.55 -12.60
N THR A 126 -10.17 10.80 -12.24
CA THR A 126 -8.81 11.34 -12.09
C THR A 126 -8.05 10.68 -10.96
N CYS A 127 -8.72 10.42 -9.83
CA CYS A 127 -8.11 9.74 -8.69
C CYS A 127 -7.78 8.28 -9.01
N ALA A 128 -8.69 7.54 -9.65
CA ALA A 128 -8.46 6.15 -10.00
C ALA A 128 -7.34 6.01 -11.04
N ASP A 129 -7.29 6.89 -12.04
CA ASP A 129 -6.21 6.92 -13.04
C ASP A 129 -4.85 7.18 -12.39
N PHE A 130 -4.78 8.20 -11.54
CA PHE A 130 -3.58 8.52 -10.78
C PHE A 130 -3.14 7.36 -9.89
N ILE A 131 -4.05 6.74 -9.13
CA ILE A 131 -3.73 5.60 -8.27
C ILE A 131 -3.29 4.40 -9.10
N ALA A 132 -3.96 4.13 -10.23
CA ALA A 132 -3.58 3.04 -11.13
C ALA A 132 -2.17 3.23 -11.69
N GLN A 133 -1.83 4.47 -12.05
CA GLN A 133 -0.49 4.83 -12.48
C GLN A 133 0.54 4.62 -11.37
N VAL A 134 0.33 5.21 -10.18
CA VAL A 134 1.30 5.16 -9.08
C VAL A 134 1.49 3.75 -8.54
N ARG A 135 0.43 2.93 -8.49
CA ARG A 135 0.52 1.56 -8.00
C ARG A 135 1.27 0.63 -8.96
N THR A 136 1.49 1.03 -10.21
CA THR A 136 2.09 0.17 -11.23
C THR A 136 3.53 -0.20 -10.87
N HIS A 137 3.80 -1.50 -10.81
CA HIS A 137 5.13 -2.02 -10.51
C HIS A 137 6.15 -1.63 -11.60
N VAL A 138 7.32 -1.13 -11.20
CA VAL A 138 8.46 -0.89 -12.10
C VAL A 138 9.38 -2.13 -12.08
N PRO A 139 9.33 -3.01 -13.10
CA PRO A 139 10.11 -4.25 -13.10
C PRO A 139 11.60 -3.92 -13.23
N ARG A 140 12.39 -4.47 -12.32
CA ARG A 140 13.84 -4.32 -12.26
C ARG A 140 14.49 -5.69 -12.22
N ASP A 141 15.74 -5.75 -12.66
CA ASP A 141 16.56 -6.96 -12.58
C ASP A 141 16.75 -7.41 -11.11
N SER A 142 17.19 -8.64 -10.89
CA SER A 142 17.61 -9.23 -9.60
C SER A 142 18.52 -8.32 -8.77
N SER A 143 19.40 -7.55 -9.43
CA SER A 143 20.26 -6.54 -8.79
C SER A 143 19.49 -5.30 -8.29
N GLY A 144 18.28 -5.08 -8.79
CA GLY A 144 17.39 -3.95 -8.51
C GLY A 144 17.89 -2.62 -9.07
N ARG A 145 18.88 -2.63 -9.98
CA ARG A 145 19.49 -1.40 -10.54
C ARG A 145 18.86 -1.01 -11.87
N HIS A 146 18.73 -1.97 -12.78
CA HIS A 146 18.26 -1.71 -14.14
C HIS A 146 16.78 -2.05 -14.27
N ILE A 147 16.04 -1.17 -14.92
CA ILE A 147 14.66 -1.41 -15.34
C ILE A 147 14.72 -2.38 -16.51
N THR A 148 14.03 -3.51 -16.41
CA THR A 148 14.05 -4.54 -17.45
C THR A 148 13.01 -4.28 -18.53
N ILE A 149 11.84 -3.76 -18.14
CA ILE A 149 10.70 -3.52 -19.01
C ILE A 149 10.08 -2.18 -18.64
N LEU A 150 9.64 -1.41 -19.64
CA LEU A 150 8.90 -0.18 -19.39
C LEU A 150 7.55 -0.52 -18.74
N PRO A 151 7.24 0.05 -17.55
CA PRO A 151 5.99 -0.25 -16.87
C PRO A 151 4.82 0.32 -17.67
N GLN A 152 3.78 -0.51 -17.88
CA GLN A 152 2.52 -0.07 -18.47
C GLN A 152 1.44 -0.06 -17.39
N PRO A 153 0.79 1.09 -17.14
CA PRO A 153 -0.24 1.17 -16.12
C PRO A 153 -1.50 0.39 -16.53
N GLU A 154 -2.12 -0.26 -15.55
CA GLU A 154 -3.42 -0.93 -15.74
C GLU A 154 -4.51 0.11 -16.01
N ALA A 155 -5.48 -0.23 -16.87
CA ALA A 155 -6.66 0.61 -17.06
C ALA A 155 -7.42 0.78 -15.73
N ALA A 156 -7.68 2.04 -15.34
CA ALA A 156 -8.32 2.37 -14.06
C ALA A 156 -9.81 2.01 -13.96
N GLY A 157 -10.43 1.48 -15.03
CA GLY A 157 -11.87 1.26 -15.12
C GLY A 157 -12.44 0.44 -13.96
N ARG A 158 -11.74 -0.60 -13.54
CA ARG A 158 -12.17 -1.45 -12.43
C ARG A 158 -12.09 -0.73 -11.08
N LEU A 159 -11.03 0.04 -10.86
CA LEU A 159 -10.86 0.82 -9.64
C LEU A 159 -11.96 1.90 -9.53
N VAL A 160 -12.30 2.56 -10.64
CA VAL A 160 -13.43 3.51 -10.69
C VAL A 160 -14.74 2.82 -10.31
N GLN A 161 -15.06 1.66 -10.90
CA GLN A 161 -16.27 0.90 -10.58
C GLN A 161 -16.35 0.57 -9.08
N GLN A 162 -15.23 0.13 -8.51
CA GLN A 162 -15.10 -0.19 -7.11
C GLN A 162 -15.30 1.03 -6.20
N MET A 163 -14.68 2.16 -6.52
CA MET A 163 -14.86 3.42 -5.78
C MET A 163 -16.32 3.88 -5.80
N VAL A 164 -16.96 3.85 -6.97
CA VAL A 164 -18.38 4.21 -7.14
C VAL A 164 -19.27 3.29 -6.31
N GLN A 165 -19.04 1.97 -6.36
CA GLN A 165 -19.80 1.01 -5.56
C GLN A 165 -19.70 1.28 -4.07
N VAL A 166 -18.52 1.60 -3.56
CA VAL A 166 -18.33 1.95 -2.13
C VAL A 166 -19.07 3.24 -1.79
N ALA A 167 -18.89 4.30 -2.59
CA ALA A 167 -19.52 5.59 -2.32
C ALA A 167 -21.06 5.51 -2.35
N VAL A 168 -21.61 4.85 -3.36
CA VAL A 168 -23.06 4.62 -3.50
C VAL A 168 -23.59 3.72 -2.38
N SER A 169 -22.87 2.65 -2.03
CA SER A 169 -23.25 1.79 -0.88
C SER A 169 -23.31 2.60 0.41
N GLY A 170 -22.35 3.51 0.62
CA GLY A 170 -22.36 4.45 1.73
C GLY A 170 -23.62 5.34 1.73
N ALA A 171 -23.97 5.92 0.57
CA ALA A 171 -25.18 6.73 0.45
C ALA A 171 -26.46 5.93 0.77
N ILE A 172 -26.57 4.69 0.29
CA ILE A 172 -27.71 3.78 0.57
C ILE A 172 -27.81 3.48 2.07
N ILE A 173 -26.69 3.17 2.73
CA ILE A 173 -26.64 2.91 4.18
C ILE A 173 -27.15 4.12 4.97
N HIS A 174 -26.87 5.33 4.49
CA HIS A 174 -27.33 6.58 5.10
C HIS A 174 -28.71 7.06 4.62
N GLY A 175 -29.39 6.31 3.74
CA GLY A 175 -30.69 6.68 3.19
C GLY A 175 -30.66 7.92 2.29
N GLN A 176 -29.51 8.26 1.72
CA GLN A 176 -29.32 9.43 0.88
C GLN A 176 -29.57 9.09 -0.60
N ASN A 177 -30.03 10.06 -1.38
CA ASN A 177 -30.25 9.90 -2.82
C ASN A 177 -29.06 10.38 -3.67
N HIS A 178 -28.08 11.02 -3.05
CA HIS A 178 -26.91 11.60 -3.69
C HIS A 178 -25.65 11.27 -2.90
N VAL A 179 -24.53 11.09 -3.59
CA VAL A 179 -23.22 10.92 -2.96
C VAL A 179 -22.70 12.26 -2.45
N LYS A 180 -22.48 12.37 -1.14
CA LYS A 180 -21.84 13.49 -0.45
C LYS A 180 -20.32 13.34 -0.39
N GLN A 181 -19.64 14.43 -0.05
CA GLN A 181 -18.18 14.48 0.09
C GLN A 181 -17.63 13.42 1.04
N GLU A 182 -18.27 13.17 2.18
CA GLU A 182 -17.81 12.17 3.15
C GLU A 182 -17.72 10.76 2.55
N GLN A 183 -18.68 10.37 1.70
CA GLN A 183 -18.62 9.05 1.04
C GLN A 183 -17.59 9.03 -0.08
N LEU A 184 -17.40 10.15 -0.78
CA LEU A 184 -16.34 10.32 -1.77
C LEU A 184 -14.96 10.14 -1.13
N SER A 185 -14.66 10.87 -0.05
CA SER A 185 -13.37 10.80 0.66
C SER A 185 -13.09 9.39 1.20
N LYS A 186 -14.12 8.67 1.68
CA LYS A 186 -13.98 7.26 2.10
C LYS A 186 -13.66 6.33 0.92
N ALA A 187 -14.32 6.51 -0.22
CA ALA A 187 -14.03 5.73 -1.43
C ALA A 187 -12.62 6.01 -1.96
N VAL A 188 -12.19 7.28 -1.93
CA VAL A 188 -10.82 7.69 -2.26
C VAL A 188 -9.81 7.05 -1.33
N TYR A 189 -10.04 7.06 -0.02
CA TYR A 189 -9.17 6.39 0.95
C TYR A 189 -9.05 4.87 0.70
N ILE A 190 -10.16 4.24 0.34
CA ILE A 190 -10.19 2.81 0.01
C ILE A 190 -9.40 2.53 -1.26
N ALA A 191 -9.51 3.39 -2.28
CA ALA A 191 -8.67 3.29 -3.48
C ALA A 191 -7.19 3.50 -3.13
N LEU A 192 -6.86 4.46 -2.28
CA LEU A 192 -5.48 4.70 -1.82
C LEU A 192 -4.89 3.47 -1.13
N CYS A 193 -5.71 2.70 -0.41
CA CYS A 193 -5.29 1.47 0.24
C CYS A 193 -4.90 0.34 -0.73
N SER A 194 -5.31 0.42 -2.01
CA SER A 194 -4.87 -0.52 -3.06
C SER A 194 -3.38 -0.37 -3.40
N MET A 195 -2.80 0.79 -3.13
CA MET A 195 -1.37 1.02 -3.33
C MET A 195 -0.53 0.24 -2.30
N PRO A 196 0.71 -0.16 -2.67
CA PRO A 196 1.68 -0.62 -1.69
C PRO A 196 1.89 0.42 -0.58
N ALA A 197 1.78 -0.01 0.69
CA ALA A 197 1.80 0.91 1.84
C ALA A 197 3.03 1.83 1.87
N VAL A 198 4.18 1.33 1.43
CA VAL A 198 5.43 2.09 1.38
C VAL A 198 5.36 3.23 0.35
N LEU A 199 4.74 3.00 -0.81
CA LEU A 199 4.52 4.04 -1.82
C LEU A 199 3.53 5.09 -1.32
N THR A 200 2.41 4.66 -0.71
CA THR A 200 1.44 5.57 -0.10
C THR A 200 2.09 6.46 0.96
N PHE A 201 2.89 5.85 1.85
CA PHE A 201 3.61 6.58 2.89
C PHE A 201 4.58 7.60 2.31
N MET A 202 5.38 7.20 1.30
CA MET A 202 6.31 8.11 0.65
C MET A 202 5.60 9.27 -0.05
N LEU A 203 4.54 8.99 -0.81
CA LEU A 203 3.77 10.02 -1.52
C LEU A 203 3.15 11.02 -0.53
N TYR A 204 2.54 10.53 0.55
CA TYR A 204 2.04 11.36 1.65
C TYR A 204 3.16 12.21 2.29
N SER A 205 4.31 11.61 2.57
CA SER A 205 5.45 12.30 3.16
C SER A 205 6.01 13.40 2.27
N ILE A 206 6.06 13.16 0.96
CA ILE A 206 6.48 14.16 -0.03
C ILE A 206 5.51 15.34 -0.02
N TRP A 207 4.20 15.08 -0.17
CA TRP A 207 3.16 16.11 -0.16
C TRP A 207 3.20 16.94 1.13
N LYS A 208 3.24 16.27 2.28
CA LYS A 208 3.29 16.93 3.58
C LYS A 208 4.56 17.77 3.75
N TYR A 209 5.72 17.26 3.32
CA TYR A 209 6.97 18.01 3.36
C TYR A 209 6.90 19.27 2.49
N THR A 210 6.35 19.18 1.27
CA THR A 210 6.23 20.33 0.37
C THR A 210 5.30 21.41 0.93
N GLU A 211 4.21 21.02 1.60
CA GLU A 211 3.28 21.95 2.26
C GLU A 211 3.90 22.56 3.54
N GLU A 212 4.56 21.76 4.38
CA GLU A 212 5.15 22.18 5.66
C GLU A 212 6.31 23.16 5.47
N TYR A 213 7.20 22.88 4.51
CA TYR A 213 8.38 23.70 4.24
C TYR A 213 8.17 24.73 3.12
N LYS A 214 6.99 24.74 2.46
CA LYS A 214 6.67 25.60 1.30
C LYS A 214 7.73 25.53 0.19
N THR A 215 8.30 24.34 -0.04
CA THR A 215 9.32 24.12 -1.07
C THR A 215 8.74 23.31 -2.22
N LYS A 216 9.02 23.72 -3.46
CA LYS A 216 8.66 22.94 -4.66
C LYS A 216 9.61 21.77 -4.87
N TRP A 217 10.89 21.98 -4.63
CA TRP A 217 11.97 21.02 -4.89
C TRP A 217 12.56 20.49 -3.60
N PHE A 218 12.83 19.19 -3.55
CA PHE A 218 13.46 18.52 -2.41
C PHE A 218 14.52 17.51 -2.85
N SER A 219 15.47 17.24 -1.96
CA SER A 219 16.54 16.27 -2.20
C SER A 219 16.20 14.89 -1.62
N VAL A 220 16.89 13.86 -2.11
CA VAL A 220 16.86 12.51 -1.52
C VAL A 220 17.22 12.56 -0.02
N GLN A 221 18.22 13.36 0.35
CA GLN A 221 18.68 13.46 1.74
C GLN A 221 17.59 14.04 2.65
N SER A 222 16.86 15.06 2.17
CA SER A 222 15.72 15.64 2.89
C SER A 222 14.65 14.58 3.16
N MET A 223 14.31 13.77 2.15
CA MET A 223 13.31 12.69 2.31
C MET A 223 13.78 11.57 3.23
N VAL A 224 15.06 11.20 3.21
CA VAL A 224 15.63 10.22 4.15
C VAL A 224 15.51 10.71 5.59
N LEU A 225 15.77 11.99 5.84
CA LEU A 225 15.62 12.57 7.17
C LEU A 225 14.16 12.65 7.61
N TYR A 226 13.26 13.04 6.69
CA TYR A 226 11.84 13.20 6.99
C TYR A 226 11.12 11.85 7.23
N THR A 227 11.43 10.84 6.42
CA THR A 227 10.74 9.53 6.45
C THR A 227 11.44 8.50 7.33
N SER A 228 12.72 8.74 7.67
CA SER A 228 13.59 7.78 8.35
C SER A 228 13.83 6.46 7.60
N LEU A 229 13.45 6.36 6.33
CA LEU A 229 13.72 5.19 5.50
C LEU A 229 15.19 5.16 5.03
N GLY A 230 15.66 3.96 4.66
CA GLY A 230 17.00 3.78 4.10
C GLY A 230 17.17 4.55 2.78
N ARG A 231 18.36 5.13 2.56
CA ARG A 231 18.66 5.94 1.37
C ARG A 231 18.40 5.20 0.06
N SER A 232 18.78 3.92 -0.01
CA SER A 232 18.53 3.08 -1.19
C SER A 232 17.04 2.90 -1.49
N SER A 233 16.22 2.69 -0.45
CA SER A 233 14.77 2.56 -0.60
C SER A 233 14.13 3.87 -1.06
N VAL A 234 14.54 5.00 -0.48
CA VAL A 234 14.03 6.33 -0.88
C VAL A 234 14.39 6.64 -2.33
N ILE A 235 15.63 6.42 -2.74
CA ILE A 235 16.06 6.64 -4.13
C ILE A 235 15.19 5.83 -5.09
N ARG A 236 15.03 4.53 -4.83
CA ARG A 236 14.24 3.63 -5.69
C ARG A 236 12.80 4.11 -5.84
N ILE A 237 12.15 4.46 -4.72
CA ILE A 237 10.76 4.92 -4.75
C ILE A 237 10.63 6.26 -5.48
N LEU A 238 11.56 7.19 -5.30
CA LEU A 238 11.54 8.47 -6.01
C LEU A 238 11.76 8.29 -7.52
N GLU A 239 12.67 7.39 -7.91
CA GLU A 239 12.85 7.01 -9.32
C GLU A 239 11.58 6.39 -9.90
N ASP A 240 10.96 5.45 -9.18
CA ASP A 240 9.74 4.76 -9.63
C ASP A 240 8.59 5.78 -9.81
N LEU A 241 8.41 6.70 -8.87
CA LEU A 241 7.41 7.78 -8.98
C LEU A 241 7.72 8.75 -10.12
N ALA A 242 9.00 9.01 -10.41
CA ALA A 242 9.40 9.86 -11.53
C ALA A 242 9.20 9.20 -12.90
N ILE A 243 9.43 7.89 -13.02
CA ILE A 243 9.12 7.10 -14.23
C ILE A 243 7.63 7.22 -14.56
N HIS A 244 6.80 7.19 -13.53
CA HIS A 244 5.36 7.39 -13.63
C HIS A 244 4.94 8.86 -13.77
N ARG A 245 5.87 9.81 -13.96
CA ARG A 245 5.60 11.26 -14.09
C ARG A 245 4.80 11.87 -12.92
N VAL A 246 4.80 11.20 -11.77
CA VAL A 246 4.28 11.74 -10.51
C VAL A 246 5.27 12.77 -9.95
N LEU A 247 6.56 12.56 -10.20
CA LEU A 247 7.63 13.47 -9.84
C LEU A 247 8.37 14.00 -11.08
N ASN A 248 8.74 15.27 -11.03
CA ASN A 248 9.71 15.87 -11.96
C ASN A 248 11.10 15.74 -11.37
N ILE A 249 12.11 15.50 -12.22
CA ILE A 249 13.51 15.41 -11.85
C ILE A 249 14.27 16.57 -12.48
N LYS A 250 15.16 17.21 -11.72
CA LYS A 250 16.20 18.08 -12.27
C LYS A 250 17.57 17.76 -11.66
N LYS A 251 18.63 18.03 -12.41
CA LYS A 251 20.00 17.94 -11.90
C LYS A 251 20.27 19.15 -11.00
N GLN A 252 21.02 18.93 -9.92
CA GLN A 252 21.42 20.01 -9.03
C GLN A 252 22.63 20.76 -9.62
N ASP A 253 22.59 22.09 -9.68
CA ASP A 253 23.55 22.90 -10.44
C ASP A 253 25.01 22.73 -9.98
N ASN A 254 25.24 22.45 -8.69
CA ASN A 254 26.58 22.41 -8.09
C ASN A 254 26.93 21.10 -7.36
N LEU A 255 26.09 20.06 -7.45
CA LEU A 255 26.25 18.81 -6.67
C LEU A 255 25.97 17.57 -7.53
N ARG A 256 26.62 16.43 -7.17
CA ARG A 256 26.32 15.10 -7.75
C ARG A 256 24.99 14.56 -7.20
N GLY A 257 23.89 15.28 -7.43
CA GLY A 257 22.57 14.98 -6.90
C GLY A 257 21.44 15.36 -7.85
N TYR A 258 20.29 14.76 -7.59
CA TYR A 258 19.02 15.08 -8.24
C TYR A 258 18.06 15.69 -7.23
N GLU A 259 17.31 16.69 -7.68
CA GLU A 259 16.18 17.25 -6.95
C GLU A 259 14.88 16.78 -7.59
N TYR A 260 13.88 16.56 -6.75
CA TYR A 260 12.56 16.07 -7.14
C TYR A 260 11.51 17.10 -6.77
N SER A 261 10.42 17.17 -7.54
CA SER A 261 9.22 17.94 -7.19
C SER A 261 7.98 17.17 -7.59
N LEU A 262 6.86 17.37 -6.88
CA LEU A 262 5.56 16.85 -7.35
C LEU A 262 5.20 17.50 -8.68
N SER A 263 4.70 16.70 -9.62
CA SER A 263 4.16 17.23 -10.87
C SER A 263 2.88 18.03 -10.61
N GLU A 264 2.57 18.99 -11.48
CA GLU A 264 1.37 19.81 -11.34
C GLU A 264 0.10 18.95 -11.39
N HIS A 265 0.10 17.93 -12.24
CA HIS A 265 -0.95 16.94 -12.29
C HIS A 265 -1.14 16.22 -10.94
N ALA A 266 -0.05 15.72 -10.32
CA ALA A 266 -0.12 15.06 -9.03
C ALA A 266 -0.64 15.99 -7.92
N ILE A 267 -0.18 17.25 -7.89
CA ILE A 267 -0.65 18.25 -6.92
C ILE A 267 -2.16 18.50 -7.09
N ASN A 268 -2.61 18.66 -8.34
CA ASN A 268 -4.02 18.90 -8.65
C ASN A 268 -4.89 17.72 -8.21
N VAL A 269 -4.47 16.47 -8.50
CA VAL A 269 -5.21 15.28 -8.05
C VAL A 269 -5.27 15.22 -6.53
N ILE A 270 -4.13 15.37 -5.84
CA ILE A 270 -4.06 15.32 -4.37
C ILE A 270 -5.01 16.34 -3.73
N LYS A 271 -5.04 17.58 -4.25
CA LYS A 271 -5.88 18.67 -3.71
C LYS A 271 -7.35 18.54 -4.07
N THR A 272 -7.68 18.12 -5.28
CA THR A 272 -9.08 18.03 -5.74
C THR A 272 -9.80 16.81 -5.18
N SER A 273 -9.10 15.71 -4.91
CA SER A 273 -9.69 14.48 -4.40
C SER A 273 -9.59 14.33 -2.88
N ASP A 274 -9.01 15.31 -2.17
CA ASP A 274 -8.67 15.21 -0.74
C ASP A 274 -7.96 13.89 -0.40
N LEU A 275 -6.98 13.50 -1.25
CA LEU A 275 -6.46 12.13 -1.32
C LEU A 275 -6.02 11.56 0.04
N PHE A 276 -5.50 12.42 0.91
CA PHE A 276 -4.93 12.04 2.20
C PHE A 276 -5.80 12.39 3.41
N GLU A 277 -7.05 12.81 3.24
CA GLU A 277 -7.93 13.25 4.35
C GLU A 277 -8.02 12.21 5.48
N TYR A 278 -8.26 10.94 5.12
CA TYR A 278 -8.35 9.83 6.07
C TYR A 278 -7.05 9.03 6.22
N TYR A 279 -5.94 9.48 5.63
CA TYR A 279 -4.69 8.75 5.69
C TYR A 279 -3.90 9.10 6.97
N VAL A 280 -3.70 8.10 7.84
CA VAL A 280 -2.84 8.21 9.01
C VAL A 280 -1.58 7.38 8.78
N PRO A 281 -0.40 8.01 8.66
CA PRO A 281 0.84 7.29 8.40
C PRO A 281 1.20 6.41 9.62
N PRO A 282 1.72 5.19 9.38
CA PRO A 282 2.02 4.23 10.45
C PRO A 282 3.09 4.71 11.44
N LEU A 283 3.91 5.68 11.03
CA LEU A 283 5.07 6.18 11.78
C LEU A 283 4.92 7.63 12.28
N ALA A 284 3.70 8.20 12.31
CA ALA A 284 3.48 9.61 12.65
C ALA A 284 4.24 10.10 13.92
N LYS A 285 4.39 9.23 14.93
CA LYS A 285 5.10 9.52 16.20
C LYS A 285 6.58 9.13 16.21
N ALA A 286 7.04 8.30 15.29
CA ALA A 286 8.46 7.93 15.19
C ALA A 286 9.29 9.01 14.50
N VAL A 287 8.66 9.90 13.73
CA VAL A 287 9.32 11.04 13.07
C VAL A 287 9.89 12.05 14.08
N SER A 288 9.35 12.09 15.31
CA SER A 288 9.94 12.89 16.41
C SER A 288 11.04 12.16 17.18
N ALA A 289 11.31 10.88 16.90
CA ALA A 289 12.46 10.20 17.48
C ALA A 289 13.71 10.72 16.77
N ARG A 290 14.39 11.69 17.39
CA ARG A 290 15.80 11.97 17.11
C ARG A 290 16.49 10.63 16.92
N ARG A 291 17.07 10.38 15.75
CA ARG A 291 17.93 9.20 15.54
C ARG A 291 18.92 9.16 16.71
N LEU A 292 18.80 8.16 17.58
CA LEU A 292 19.75 7.92 18.68
C LEU A 292 21.18 7.72 18.16
N ASP A 293 21.35 7.44 16.86
CA ASP A 293 22.65 7.43 16.19
C ASP A 293 23.33 8.81 16.11
N ARG A 294 22.63 9.92 16.34
CA ARG A 294 23.27 11.25 16.41
C ARG A 294 24.20 11.37 17.63
N ASP A 295 23.94 10.59 18.69
CA ASP A 295 24.79 10.54 19.89
C ASP A 295 25.99 9.59 19.74
N ARG A 296 26.02 8.74 18.69
CA ARG A 296 27.21 7.92 18.38
C ARG A 296 28.40 8.70 17.84
N LEU A 297 28.19 9.96 17.42
CA LEU A 297 29.30 10.80 16.95
C LEU A 297 30.25 11.24 18.08
N ASN A 298 29.83 11.12 19.35
CA ASN A 298 30.64 11.47 20.52
C ASN A 298 31.18 10.27 21.30
N THR A 299 30.90 9.03 20.90
CA THR A 299 31.61 7.89 21.49
C THR A 299 33.08 7.91 21.02
N PRO A 300 34.07 8.06 21.92
CA PRO A 300 35.47 8.02 21.53
C PRO A 300 35.75 6.70 20.81
N LYS A 301 36.27 6.80 19.58
CA LYS A 301 36.65 5.62 18.78
C LYS A 301 37.71 4.86 19.58
N VAL A 302 37.31 3.77 20.22
CA VAL A 302 38.25 2.80 20.80
C VAL A 302 39.04 2.23 19.63
N LYS A 303 40.28 2.70 19.44
CA LYS A 303 41.21 2.14 18.46
C LYS A 303 41.37 0.65 18.81
N ARG A 304 40.77 -0.22 17.99
CA ARG A 304 41.05 -1.66 18.06
C ARG A 304 42.56 -1.83 17.85
N LYS A 305 43.28 -2.21 18.91
CA LYS A 305 44.68 -2.63 18.82
C LYS A 305 44.73 -3.81 17.84
N THR A 306 45.26 -3.57 16.66
CA THR A 306 45.62 -4.63 15.71
C THR A 306 46.68 -5.50 16.38
N LYS A 307 46.32 -6.72 16.77
CA LYS A 307 47.30 -7.75 17.16
C LYS A 307 48.22 -7.98 15.96
N LYS A 308 49.48 -7.54 16.04
CA LYS A 308 50.54 -7.95 15.12
C LYS A 308 50.59 -9.48 15.14
N LYS A 309 50.20 -10.12 14.03
CA LYS A 309 50.47 -11.55 13.81
C LYS A 309 51.99 -11.70 13.72
N GLY A 310 52.57 -12.40 14.69
CA GLY A 310 53.98 -12.78 14.67
C GLY A 310 54.26 -13.65 13.44
N THR A 311 55.27 -13.24 12.68
CA THR A 311 55.94 -14.01 11.64
C THR A 311 56.55 -15.27 12.26
N LYS A 312 55.97 -16.43 11.96
CA LYS A 312 56.64 -17.72 12.21
C LYS A 312 57.66 -17.96 11.10
N HIS A 313 58.93 -17.88 11.44
CA HIS A 313 60.02 -18.39 10.61
C HIS A 313 59.92 -19.92 10.56
N TYR A 314 59.71 -20.47 9.36
CA TYR A 314 59.99 -21.88 9.07
C TYR A 314 61.48 -21.99 8.77
N VAL A 315 62.24 -22.52 9.71
CA VAL A 315 63.61 -23.01 9.47
C VAL A 315 63.47 -24.47 9.08
N GLY A 316 63.84 -24.79 7.84
CA GLY A 316 64.00 -26.16 7.38
C GLY A 316 65.27 -26.77 7.96
N SER A 317 65.16 -28.00 8.46
CA SER A 317 66.31 -28.88 8.63
C SER A 317 66.00 -30.22 7.98
N ILE A 318 66.78 -30.48 6.93
CA ILE A 318 66.96 -31.77 6.25
C ILE A 318 68.10 -32.48 6.98
N THR A 319 67.88 -33.71 7.47
CA THR A 319 68.90 -34.75 7.72
C THR A 319 68.17 -36.07 8.05
N THR A 320 68.03 -37.00 7.10
CA THR A 320 68.92 -38.15 6.76
C THR A 320 69.14 -39.21 7.84
N LYS A 321 68.73 -40.44 7.48
CA LYS A 321 69.23 -41.78 7.91
C LYS A 321 68.96 -42.14 9.38
N ARG A 322 68.55 -43.35 9.75
CA ARG A 322 68.77 -44.67 9.17
C ARG A 322 67.70 -45.63 9.67
#